data_AF-D5VSS2-F1
#
_entry.id   AF-D5VSS2-F1
#
_cell.length_a   1.000
_cell.length_b   1.000
_cell.length_c   1.000
_cell.angle_alpha   90.00
_cell.angle_beta   90.00
_cell.angle_gamma   90.00
#
_symmetry.space_group_name_H-M   'P 1'
#
loop_
_entity.id
_entity.type
_entity.pdbx_description
1 polymer ?
#
loop_
_entity_poly.entity_id
_entity_poly.type
_entity_poly.pdbx_seq_one_letter_code
_entity_poly.pdbx_strand_id
1 'polypeptide(L)'
;MIITLLDKCRSLEKCENCPLLGKTSKCKEVCPTEAIFYINNKSFTCLTCGICAKVCPNKAIKKNKFGGYYVDRKRCNGCGICAENCPIKIIRIVERDGKKFPIGICCMCGLCIEACPFNARVSSYELMFKKKEGLVERYLKVLESLTKNKIFKIREIKLSERKRKSIKIDLDKCIGCLKCSYLCPRYTIMPRNVNYCTYCNLCKEVCPKDCIENGEVNEEKCVLCLRCVRVCPTNALKVENFKIKKVKESKKIKPVRYCINCSLCAEVCKSGALKLEDLLLYSPDLCWKCGACIEICPNEVRFIENDRVDGACSLCEVCINNCPVGAIKIEEISFKKIKDENCILCGTCFNVCPKEAIIIDRSNREIIFTDNCILCENCSIHCPRDIIPNTTGYKKVVDRENSFIRVDMDVCIKCGLCNKVCPNECIDYGVIDIKKCEFCGACYNICPTKAIYLYRKWKAL
;
A
#
# COMPACT_ATOMS: atom_id res chain seq x y z
N MET A 1 -11.60 2.89 -18.83
CA MET A 1 -12.55 2.28 -19.77
C MET A 1 -11.76 1.53 -20.84
N ILE A 2 -12.32 0.51 -21.49
CA ILE A 2 -11.73 -0.02 -22.72
C ILE A 2 -12.49 0.63 -23.86
N ILE A 3 -11.79 1.39 -24.70
CA ILE A 3 -12.41 2.08 -25.83
C ILE A 3 -12.15 1.32 -27.12
N THR A 4 -13.06 1.52 -28.06
CA THR A 4 -12.86 1.07 -29.44
C THR A 4 -12.42 2.25 -30.28
N LEU A 5 -11.24 2.16 -30.88
CA LEU A 5 -10.76 3.07 -31.92
C LEU A 5 -11.57 2.79 -33.18
N LEU A 6 -12.51 3.68 -33.51
CA LEU A 6 -13.51 3.43 -34.57
C LEU A 6 -12.93 3.45 -35.99
N ASP A 7 -11.76 4.05 -36.14
CA ASP A 7 -10.92 4.11 -37.35
C ASP A 7 -10.15 2.81 -37.57
N LYS A 8 -9.61 2.21 -36.50
CA LYS A 8 -8.93 0.90 -36.55
C LYS A 8 -9.90 -0.26 -36.49
N CYS A 9 -11.06 -0.04 -35.88
CA CYS A 9 -12.20 -0.94 -35.91
C CYS A 9 -12.82 -0.84 -37.31
N ARG A 10 -12.27 -1.60 -38.28
CA ARG A 10 -12.62 -1.70 -39.72
C ARG A 10 -11.71 -0.90 -40.68
N SER A 11 -10.41 -1.17 -40.72
CA SER A 11 -9.59 -0.51 -41.77
C SER A 11 -9.89 -1.04 -43.18
N LEU A 12 -10.36 -2.29 -43.38
CA LEU A 12 -10.61 -2.83 -44.72
C LEU A 12 -11.74 -3.88 -44.73
N GLU A 13 -12.97 -3.48 -45.08
CA GLU A 13 -14.15 -4.35 -45.32
C GLU A 13 -15.02 -4.76 -44.12
N LYS A 14 -16.29 -5.02 -44.45
CA LYS A 14 -17.43 -5.26 -43.54
C LYS A 14 -17.17 -6.45 -42.60
N CYS A 15 -17.86 -6.48 -41.45
CA CYS A 15 -17.92 -7.64 -40.53
C CYS A 15 -18.44 -8.96 -41.16
N GLU A 16 -18.61 -9.02 -42.47
CA GLU A 16 -19.02 -10.18 -43.27
C GLU A 16 -17.82 -11.08 -43.63
N ASN A 17 -16.60 -10.54 -43.77
CA ASN A 17 -15.38 -11.30 -44.13
C ASN A 17 -14.46 -11.62 -42.93
N CYS A 18 -15.03 -11.75 -41.73
CA CYS A 18 -14.33 -12.46 -40.65
C CYS A 18 -14.10 -13.90 -41.13
N PRO A 19 -12.92 -14.54 -40.94
CA PRO A 19 -12.62 -15.86 -41.50
C PRO A 19 -13.53 -17.01 -41.01
N LEU A 20 -14.57 -16.70 -40.25
CA LEU A 20 -15.69 -17.57 -39.95
C LEU A 20 -16.98 -16.84 -40.33
N LEU A 21 -17.48 -17.16 -41.52
CA LEU A 21 -18.86 -16.93 -41.92
C LEU A 21 -19.80 -17.28 -40.76
N GLY A 22 -20.57 -16.30 -40.28
CA GLY A 22 -21.75 -16.53 -39.44
C GLY A 22 -21.60 -16.47 -37.91
N LYS A 23 -20.43 -16.21 -37.30
CA LYS A 23 -20.34 -16.04 -35.82
C LYS A 23 -19.37 -14.94 -35.37
N THR A 24 -19.85 -14.21 -34.35
CA THR A 24 -19.20 -13.30 -33.39
C THR A 24 -17.74 -12.86 -33.57
N SER A 25 -17.48 -11.57 -33.41
CA SER A 25 -16.13 -11.01 -33.25
C SER A 25 -15.37 -11.66 -32.07
N LYS A 26 -14.09 -12.04 -32.28
CA LYS A 26 -13.20 -12.58 -31.23
C LYS A 26 -13.23 -11.80 -29.91
N CYS A 27 -13.27 -10.47 -29.99
CA CYS A 27 -13.30 -9.61 -28.80
C CYS A 27 -14.55 -9.82 -27.91
N LYS A 28 -15.69 -10.18 -28.51
CA LYS A 28 -16.93 -10.52 -27.79
C LYS A 28 -16.87 -11.95 -27.27
N GLU A 29 -16.32 -12.89 -28.04
CA GLU A 29 -16.17 -14.29 -27.63
C GLU A 29 -15.31 -14.42 -26.37
N VAL A 30 -14.20 -13.68 -26.30
CA VAL A 30 -13.32 -13.69 -25.13
C VAL A 30 -13.84 -12.86 -23.95
N CYS A 31 -14.99 -12.19 -24.07
CA CYS A 31 -15.49 -11.28 -23.03
C CYS A 31 -16.24 -12.06 -21.94
N PRO A 32 -15.65 -12.27 -20.74
CA PRO A 32 -16.24 -13.13 -19.72
C PRO A 32 -17.49 -12.53 -19.06
N THR A 33 -17.74 -11.25 -19.28
CA THR A 33 -18.88 -10.50 -18.73
C THR A 33 -19.91 -10.11 -19.78
N GLU A 34 -19.67 -10.48 -21.04
CA GLU A 34 -20.52 -10.13 -22.19
C GLU A 34 -20.80 -8.62 -22.28
N ALA A 35 -19.84 -7.81 -21.82
CA ALA A 35 -19.93 -6.36 -21.79
C ALA A 35 -19.61 -5.71 -23.13
N ILE A 36 -19.54 -6.48 -24.23
CA ILE A 36 -19.23 -5.99 -25.57
C ILE A 36 -20.45 -6.25 -26.47
N PHE A 37 -20.92 -5.18 -27.10
CA PHE A 37 -22.10 -5.17 -27.96
C PHE A 37 -21.80 -4.45 -29.26
N TYR A 38 -22.67 -4.59 -30.26
CA TYR A 38 -22.51 -3.95 -31.57
C TYR A 38 -23.59 -2.92 -31.83
N ILE A 39 -23.18 -1.78 -32.37
CA ILE A 39 -24.05 -0.83 -33.06
C ILE A 39 -23.44 -0.63 -34.44
N ASN A 40 -24.24 -0.82 -35.50
CA ASN A 40 -23.81 -0.66 -36.90
C ASN A 40 -22.47 -1.35 -37.20
N ASN A 41 -22.32 -2.64 -36.82
CA ASN A 41 -21.11 -3.49 -36.80
C ASN A 41 -19.81 -2.84 -36.28
N LYS A 42 -19.90 -1.91 -35.32
CA LYS A 42 -18.76 -1.43 -34.52
C LYS A 42 -18.92 -1.94 -33.09
N SER A 43 -17.80 -2.37 -32.49
CA SER A 43 -17.82 -2.88 -31.12
C SER A 43 -17.85 -1.74 -30.12
N PHE A 44 -18.80 -1.78 -29.19
CA PHE A 44 -18.91 -0.88 -28.05
C PHE A 44 -18.87 -1.71 -26.77
N THR A 45 -18.58 -1.06 -25.65
CA THR A 45 -18.55 -1.73 -24.35
C THR A 45 -19.14 -0.84 -23.27
N CYS A 46 -19.41 -1.45 -22.11
CA CYS A 46 -19.82 -0.72 -20.92
C CYS A 46 -18.88 0.47 -20.64
N LEU A 47 -19.48 1.64 -20.42
CA LEU A 47 -18.74 2.88 -20.14
C LEU A 47 -18.00 2.87 -18.81
N THR A 48 -18.24 1.88 -17.95
CA THR A 48 -17.69 1.82 -16.60
C THR A 48 -18.04 3.06 -15.76
N CYS A 49 -19.23 3.65 -15.98
CA CYS A 49 -19.69 4.84 -15.26
C CYS A 49 -20.01 4.57 -13.77
N GLY A 50 -20.29 3.32 -13.40
CA GLY A 50 -20.51 2.91 -12.01
C GLY A 50 -21.90 3.12 -11.45
N ILE A 51 -22.86 3.63 -12.23
CA ILE A 51 -24.24 3.82 -11.77
C ILE A 51 -24.82 2.49 -11.27
N CYS A 52 -24.60 1.39 -11.99
CA CYS A 52 -25.05 0.05 -11.59
C CYS A 52 -24.55 -0.37 -10.19
N ALA A 53 -23.32 0.01 -9.82
CA ALA A 53 -22.80 -0.23 -8.48
C ALA A 53 -23.44 0.67 -7.43
N LYS A 54 -23.65 1.95 -7.76
CA LYS A 54 -24.27 2.93 -6.86
C LYS A 54 -25.71 2.58 -6.51
N VAL A 55 -26.50 2.10 -7.47
CA VAL A 55 -27.93 1.79 -7.29
C VAL A 55 -28.19 0.36 -6.78
N CYS A 56 -27.17 -0.49 -6.65
CA CYS A 56 -27.37 -1.88 -6.24
C CYS A 56 -27.69 -1.96 -4.74
N PRO A 57 -28.91 -2.34 -4.33
CA PRO A 57 -29.31 -2.35 -2.91
C PRO A 57 -28.47 -3.35 -2.10
N ASN A 58 -28.16 -4.51 -2.69
CA ASN A 58 -27.38 -5.56 -2.03
C ASN A 58 -25.87 -5.30 -2.06
N LYS A 59 -25.42 -4.17 -2.63
CA LYS A 59 -23.99 -3.85 -2.85
C LYS A 59 -23.24 -5.02 -3.51
N ALA A 60 -23.91 -5.71 -4.43
CA ALA A 60 -23.39 -6.87 -5.13
C ALA A 60 -22.45 -6.49 -6.27
N ILE A 61 -22.65 -5.32 -6.89
CA ILE A 61 -21.80 -4.83 -7.97
C ILE A 61 -20.69 -3.98 -7.36
N LYS A 62 -19.43 -4.41 -7.51
CA LYS A 62 -18.27 -3.81 -6.86
C LYS A 62 -17.27 -3.33 -7.90
N LYS A 63 -16.65 -2.18 -7.63
CA LYS A 63 -15.56 -1.67 -8.46
C LYS A 63 -14.30 -2.49 -8.19
N ASN A 64 -13.62 -2.90 -9.25
CA ASN A 64 -12.28 -3.45 -9.15
C ASN A 64 -11.23 -2.36 -9.35
N LYS A 65 -9.98 -2.69 -9.04
CA LYS A 65 -8.86 -1.76 -9.11
C LYS A 65 -8.50 -1.29 -10.53
N PHE A 66 -8.98 -1.97 -11.57
CA PHE A 66 -8.78 -1.56 -12.97
C PHE A 66 -9.78 -0.48 -13.40
N GLY A 67 -10.70 -0.09 -12.50
CA GLY A 67 -11.77 0.85 -12.77
C GLY A 67 -13.03 0.23 -13.36
N GLY A 68 -13.00 -1.08 -13.67
CA GLY A 68 -14.16 -1.85 -14.08
C GLY A 68 -15.01 -2.33 -12.90
N TYR A 69 -16.13 -2.96 -13.19
CA TYR A 69 -17.05 -3.47 -12.17
C TYR A 69 -17.27 -4.98 -12.35
N TYR A 70 -17.47 -5.69 -11.25
CA TYR A 70 -17.79 -7.11 -11.23
C TYR A 70 -18.99 -7.37 -10.31
N VAL A 71 -19.66 -8.50 -10.53
CA VAL A 71 -20.88 -8.87 -9.81
C VAL A 71 -20.54 -9.99 -8.83
N ASP A 72 -20.72 -9.70 -7.55
CA ASP A 72 -20.69 -10.67 -6.46
C ASP A 72 -21.97 -11.52 -6.51
N ARG A 73 -21.90 -12.70 -7.14
CA ARG A 73 -23.05 -13.58 -7.37
C ARG A 73 -23.67 -14.12 -6.09
N LYS A 74 -22.95 -14.12 -4.96
CA LYS A 74 -23.50 -14.55 -3.65
C LYS A 74 -24.43 -13.47 -3.06
N ARG A 75 -24.17 -12.20 -3.36
CA ARG A 75 -24.99 -11.06 -2.90
C ARG A 75 -26.07 -10.64 -3.90
N CYS A 76 -25.89 -10.98 -5.17
CA CYS A 76 -26.84 -10.65 -6.21
C CYS A 76 -28.07 -11.56 -6.12
N ASN A 77 -29.25 -10.96 -6.04
CA ASN A 77 -30.54 -11.64 -6.09
C ASN A 77 -31.23 -11.52 -7.47
N GLY A 78 -30.54 -10.96 -8.46
CA GLY A 78 -31.08 -10.80 -9.82
C GLY A 78 -32.16 -9.72 -10.00
N CYS A 79 -32.33 -8.78 -9.06
CA CYS A 79 -33.44 -7.81 -9.06
C CYS A 79 -33.56 -6.86 -10.27
N GLY A 80 -32.57 -6.73 -11.16
CA GLY A 80 -32.71 -5.92 -12.37
C GLY A 80 -32.45 -4.41 -12.25
N ILE A 81 -32.43 -3.81 -11.06
CA ILE A 81 -32.27 -2.34 -10.86
C ILE A 81 -31.06 -1.77 -11.62
N CYS A 82 -29.94 -2.50 -11.65
CA CYS A 82 -28.75 -2.11 -12.38
C CYS A 82 -28.94 -2.04 -13.90
N ALA A 83 -29.80 -2.90 -14.48
CA ALA A 83 -30.14 -2.90 -15.89
C ALA A 83 -31.02 -1.69 -16.24
N GLU A 84 -32.03 -1.41 -15.41
CA GLU A 84 -32.93 -0.26 -15.57
C GLU A 84 -32.17 1.07 -15.54
N ASN A 85 -31.22 1.20 -14.62
CA ASN A 85 -30.45 2.43 -14.41
C ASN A 85 -29.22 2.54 -15.33
N CYS A 86 -28.99 1.59 -16.23
CA CYS A 86 -27.87 1.66 -17.15
C CYS A 86 -28.12 2.74 -18.22
N PRO A 87 -27.32 3.82 -18.31
CA PRO A 87 -27.59 4.92 -19.25
C PRO A 87 -27.54 4.51 -20.72
N ILE A 88 -26.74 3.49 -21.02
CA ILE A 88 -26.58 2.94 -22.38
C ILE A 88 -27.28 1.59 -22.56
N LYS A 89 -28.11 1.18 -21.58
CA LYS A 89 -28.94 -0.04 -21.61
C LYS A 89 -28.19 -1.32 -22.04
N ILE A 90 -26.90 -1.42 -21.68
CA ILE A 90 -26.06 -2.58 -22.02
C ILE A 90 -26.25 -3.76 -21.06
N ILE A 91 -26.65 -3.48 -19.83
CA ILE A 91 -26.76 -4.49 -18.77
C ILE A 91 -28.02 -5.31 -19.00
N ARG A 92 -27.91 -6.64 -18.96
CA ARG A 92 -29.01 -7.59 -19.12
C ARG A 92 -29.03 -8.57 -17.96
N ILE A 93 -30.20 -8.89 -17.45
CA ILE A 93 -30.35 -9.98 -16.47
C ILE A 93 -30.45 -11.29 -17.24
N VAL A 94 -29.61 -12.25 -16.88
CA VAL A 94 -29.64 -13.61 -17.42
C VAL A 94 -29.78 -14.61 -16.28
N GLU A 95 -30.23 -15.81 -16.63
CA GLU A 95 -30.34 -16.94 -15.72
C GLU A 95 -29.41 -18.06 -16.20
N ARG A 96 -28.52 -18.51 -15.32
CA ARG A 96 -27.64 -19.67 -15.54
C ARG A 96 -27.58 -20.47 -14.25
N ASP A 97 -27.67 -21.80 -14.34
CA ASP A 97 -27.61 -22.71 -13.19
C ASP A 97 -28.60 -22.32 -12.06
N GLY A 98 -29.82 -21.93 -12.44
CA GLY A 98 -30.88 -21.51 -11.51
C GLY A 98 -30.63 -20.19 -10.78
N LYS A 99 -29.61 -19.40 -11.18
CA LYS A 99 -29.28 -18.09 -10.58
C LYS A 99 -29.41 -16.97 -11.60
N LYS A 100 -30.19 -15.95 -11.22
CA LYS A 100 -30.35 -14.70 -11.98
C LYS A 100 -29.27 -13.67 -11.61
N PHE A 101 -28.57 -13.12 -12.61
CA PHE A 101 -27.56 -12.08 -12.39
C PHE A 101 -27.36 -11.19 -13.63
N PRO A 102 -26.86 -9.95 -13.45
CA PRO A 102 -26.54 -9.07 -14.57
C PRO A 102 -25.26 -9.48 -15.31
N ILE A 103 -25.34 -9.49 -16.63
CA ILE A 103 -24.21 -9.42 -17.57
C ILE A 103 -24.17 -8.04 -18.25
N GLY A 104 -23.18 -7.78 -19.08
CA GLY A 104 -23.05 -6.48 -19.77
C GLY A 104 -22.18 -5.47 -19.00
N ILE A 105 -21.63 -5.86 -17.84
CA ILE A 105 -20.83 -4.99 -16.98
C ILE A 105 -19.34 -5.25 -17.21
N CYS A 106 -18.62 -4.29 -17.80
CA CYS A 106 -17.20 -4.47 -18.10
C CYS A 106 -16.37 -4.49 -16.81
N CYS A 107 -15.71 -5.61 -16.56
CA CYS A 107 -14.73 -5.75 -15.47
C CYS A 107 -13.33 -5.24 -15.86
N MET A 108 -13.15 -4.68 -17.05
CA MET A 108 -11.85 -4.18 -17.54
C MET A 108 -10.72 -5.21 -17.43
N CYS A 109 -10.99 -6.48 -17.76
CA CYS A 109 -10.00 -7.56 -17.72
C CYS A 109 -8.95 -7.50 -18.85
N GLY A 110 -9.17 -6.71 -19.89
CA GLY A 110 -8.21 -6.53 -20.99
C GLY A 110 -8.21 -7.64 -22.06
N LEU A 111 -8.90 -8.77 -21.86
CA LEU A 111 -8.92 -9.89 -22.83
C LEU A 111 -9.29 -9.47 -24.26
N CYS A 112 -10.23 -8.54 -24.40
CA CYS A 112 -10.65 -8.04 -25.70
C CYS A 112 -9.60 -7.18 -26.42
N ILE A 113 -8.60 -6.64 -25.70
CA ILE A 113 -7.47 -5.91 -26.26
C ILE A 113 -6.54 -6.93 -26.92
N GLU A 114 -6.13 -7.96 -26.17
CA GLU A 114 -5.27 -9.04 -26.67
C GLU A 114 -5.91 -9.80 -27.83
N ALA A 115 -7.22 -10.04 -27.78
CA ALA A 115 -7.93 -10.81 -28.80
C ALA A 115 -8.25 -10.01 -30.09
N CYS A 116 -8.01 -8.70 -30.12
CA CYS A 116 -8.36 -7.89 -31.29
C CYS A 116 -7.20 -7.89 -32.31
N PRO A 117 -7.32 -8.58 -33.46
CA PRO A 117 -6.23 -8.67 -34.43
C PRO A 117 -5.88 -7.34 -35.09
N PHE A 118 -6.76 -6.34 -34.97
CA PHE A 118 -6.60 -5.01 -35.57
C PHE A 118 -6.18 -3.95 -34.54
N ASN A 119 -5.88 -4.33 -33.29
CA ASN A 119 -5.56 -3.41 -32.19
C ASN A 119 -6.60 -2.27 -32.03
N ALA A 120 -7.85 -2.55 -32.39
CA ALA A 120 -8.94 -1.57 -32.34
C ALA A 120 -9.48 -1.37 -30.93
N ARG A 121 -9.24 -2.34 -30.03
CA ARG A 121 -9.62 -2.27 -28.63
C ARG A 121 -8.41 -1.79 -27.85
N VAL A 122 -8.50 -0.61 -27.26
CA VAL A 122 -7.41 -0.04 -26.48
C VAL A 122 -7.88 0.27 -25.08
N SER A 123 -6.99 0.06 -24.12
CA SER A 123 -7.23 0.50 -22.76
C SER A 123 -7.12 2.01 -22.72
N SER A 124 -8.19 2.71 -22.37
CA SER A 124 -8.11 4.14 -22.06
C SER A 124 -7.45 4.40 -20.70
N TYR A 125 -6.85 3.39 -20.09
CA TYR A 125 -6.09 3.50 -18.85
C TYR A 125 -4.84 4.37 -19.04
N GLU A 126 -4.19 4.27 -20.21
CA GLU A 126 -2.95 4.98 -20.59
C GLU A 126 -3.16 6.44 -21.01
N LEU A 127 -4.40 6.85 -21.27
CA LEU A 127 -4.68 8.26 -21.55
C LEU A 127 -4.55 9.02 -20.23
N MET A 128 -3.38 9.66 -20.09
CA MET A 128 -2.94 10.43 -18.93
C MET A 128 -4.10 11.13 -18.21
N PHE A 129 -4.06 11.07 -16.88
CA PHE A 129 -5.02 11.60 -15.91
C PHE A 129 -5.66 12.97 -16.25
N LYS A 130 -5.04 13.78 -17.12
CA LYS A 130 -5.48 15.12 -17.54
C LYS A 130 -6.55 15.17 -18.67
N LYS A 131 -6.81 14.11 -19.44
CA LYS A 131 -7.71 14.17 -20.64
C LYS A 131 -8.92 13.23 -20.63
N LYS A 132 -9.21 12.54 -19.53
CA LYS A 132 -10.31 11.57 -19.45
C LYS A 132 -11.69 12.19 -19.71
N GLU A 133 -11.92 13.42 -19.29
CA GLU A 133 -13.23 14.08 -19.37
C GLU A 133 -13.60 14.45 -20.81
N GLY A 134 -12.70 15.12 -21.54
CA GLY A 134 -12.93 15.43 -22.95
C GLY A 134 -13.11 14.19 -23.83
N LEU A 135 -12.46 13.07 -23.48
CA LEU A 135 -12.70 11.80 -24.19
C LEU A 135 -14.05 11.18 -23.81
N VAL A 136 -14.40 11.12 -22.52
CA VAL A 136 -15.70 10.61 -22.08
C VAL A 136 -16.83 11.47 -22.68
N GLU A 137 -16.70 12.79 -22.69
CA GLU A 137 -17.64 13.70 -23.35
C GLU A 137 -17.73 13.48 -24.86
N ARG A 138 -16.61 13.28 -25.57
CA ARG A 138 -16.65 12.94 -27.01
C ARG A 138 -17.30 11.57 -27.24
N TYR A 139 -16.99 10.58 -26.41
CA TYR A 139 -17.54 9.24 -26.51
C TYR A 139 -19.03 9.23 -26.19
N LEU A 140 -19.45 10.01 -25.20
CA LEU A 140 -20.85 10.28 -24.88
C LEU A 140 -21.51 10.98 -26.07
N LYS A 141 -20.97 12.07 -26.63
CA LYS A 141 -21.52 12.73 -27.83
C LYS A 141 -21.70 11.79 -29.03
N VAL A 142 -20.73 10.90 -29.26
CA VAL A 142 -20.83 9.85 -30.31
C VAL A 142 -21.94 8.84 -29.97
N LEU A 143 -22.08 8.45 -28.70
CA LEU A 143 -23.17 7.58 -28.30
C LEU A 143 -24.52 8.30 -28.35
N GLU A 144 -24.61 9.58 -27.95
CA GLU A 144 -25.81 10.41 -28.02
C GLU A 144 -26.27 10.58 -29.48
N SER A 145 -25.34 10.81 -30.42
CA SER A 145 -25.68 10.88 -31.85
C SER A 145 -26.15 9.54 -32.42
N LEU A 146 -25.66 8.42 -31.88
CA LEU A 146 -26.08 7.06 -32.26
C LEU A 146 -27.37 6.59 -31.54
N THR A 147 -27.70 7.14 -30.37
CA THR A 147 -28.78 6.64 -29.49
C THR A 147 -29.94 7.62 -29.27
N LYS A 148 -29.80 8.90 -29.65
CA LYS A 148 -30.79 9.99 -29.53
C LYS A 148 -31.26 10.35 -28.09
N ASN A 149 -30.43 10.17 -27.05
CA ASN A 149 -30.74 10.55 -25.65
C ASN A 149 -29.64 11.46 -25.03
N LYS A 150 -29.95 12.23 -23.96
CA LYS A 150 -29.05 13.25 -23.32
C LYS A 150 -28.44 12.76 -21.98
N ILE A 151 -27.14 12.95 -21.72
CA ILE A 151 -26.40 12.42 -20.53
C ILE A 151 -25.71 13.53 -19.67
N PHE A 152 -25.51 13.31 -18.35
CA PHE A 152 -25.05 14.26 -17.29
C PHE A 152 -23.50 14.46 -17.12
N LYS A 153 -23.07 15.57 -16.47
CA LYS A 153 -21.65 16.01 -16.21
C LYS A 153 -21.05 15.65 -14.81
N ILE A 154 -19.72 15.58 -14.69
CA ILE A 154 -18.91 15.25 -13.48
C ILE A 154 -18.08 16.48 -13.00
N ARG A 155 -17.75 16.59 -11.69
CA ARG A 155 -16.96 17.69 -11.05
C ARG A 155 -15.46 17.35 -10.83
N GLU A 156 -14.61 18.39 -10.85
CA GLU A 156 -13.12 18.39 -10.81
C GLU A 156 -12.43 18.00 -9.47
N ILE A 157 -11.15 17.59 -9.53
CA ILE A 157 -10.21 17.38 -8.40
C ILE A 157 -8.91 18.15 -8.67
N LYS A 158 -8.41 18.91 -7.68
CA LYS A 158 -7.14 19.69 -7.74
C LYS A 158 -5.93 18.86 -7.30
N LEU A 159 -4.74 19.22 -7.83
CA LEU A 159 -3.46 18.55 -7.54
C LEU A 159 -2.47 19.45 -6.77
N SER A 160 -1.72 18.91 -5.78
CA SER A 160 -0.64 19.59 -5.04
C SER A 160 0.45 18.63 -4.52
N GLU A 161 1.72 19.01 -4.67
CA GLU A 161 2.88 18.24 -4.21
C GLU A 161 3.09 18.35 -2.68
N ARG A 162 3.12 17.21 -1.97
CA ARG A 162 3.40 17.16 -0.53
C ARG A 162 4.85 16.81 -0.22
N LYS A 163 5.36 17.46 0.82
CA LYS A 163 6.66 17.21 1.43
C LYS A 163 6.48 16.91 2.91
N ARG A 164 7.39 16.14 3.51
CA ARG A 164 7.50 16.02 4.98
C ARG A 164 8.94 16.19 5.42
N LYS A 165 9.12 16.81 6.59
CA LYS A 165 10.41 16.90 7.28
C LYS A 165 10.46 15.87 8.41
N SER A 166 11.57 15.13 8.50
CA SER A 166 11.87 14.29 9.65
C SER A 166 13.36 14.17 9.88
N ILE A 167 13.74 13.61 11.02
CA ILE A 167 15.09 13.08 11.16
C ILE A 167 15.33 11.96 10.14
N LYS A 168 16.59 11.78 9.76
CA LYS A 168 17.12 10.64 9.01
C LYS A 168 18.42 10.19 9.67
N ILE A 169 18.53 8.89 9.88
CA ILE A 169 19.74 8.25 10.39
C ILE A 169 20.43 7.56 9.22
N ASP A 170 21.64 8.01 8.90
CA ASP A 170 22.53 7.34 7.97
C ASP A 170 23.05 6.06 8.63
N LEU A 171 22.51 4.91 8.20
CA LEU A 171 22.86 3.63 8.79
C LEU A 171 24.29 3.20 8.45
N ASP A 172 24.88 3.69 7.36
CA ASP A 172 26.26 3.36 6.98
C ASP A 172 27.25 4.08 7.89
N LYS A 173 26.95 5.34 8.25
CA LYS A 173 27.73 6.10 9.24
C LYS A 173 27.45 5.71 10.69
N CYS A 174 26.25 5.22 10.99
CA CYS A 174 25.84 4.90 12.35
C CYS A 174 26.68 3.77 12.96
N ILE A 175 27.38 4.05 14.06
CA ILE A 175 28.18 3.06 14.80
C ILE A 175 27.37 2.21 15.79
N GLY A 176 26.05 2.43 15.90
CA GLY A 176 25.17 1.62 16.76
C GLY A 176 25.37 1.78 18.27
N CYS A 177 25.76 2.98 18.74
CA CYS A 177 25.97 3.26 20.17
C CYS A 177 24.68 3.49 20.97
N LEU A 178 23.57 3.79 20.27
CA LEU A 178 22.22 4.03 20.81
C LEU A 178 22.05 5.22 21.76
N LYS A 179 23.02 6.14 21.85
CA LYS A 179 22.84 7.43 22.55
C LYS A 179 21.58 8.15 22.12
N CYS A 180 21.30 8.21 20.81
CA CYS A 180 20.11 8.85 20.27
C CYS A 180 18.80 8.21 20.76
N SER A 181 18.79 6.92 21.06
CA SER A 181 17.64 6.22 21.66
C SER A 181 17.50 6.54 23.14
N TYR A 182 18.60 6.51 23.90
CA TYR A 182 18.58 6.72 25.35
C TYR A 182 18.30 8.15 25.76
N LEU A 183 18.77 9.12 24.96
CA LEU A 183 18.60 10.55 25.23
C LEU A 183 17.33 11.14 24.62
N CYS A 184 16.56 10.36 23.84
CA CYS A 184 15.36 10.87 23.20
C CYS A 184 14.28 11.15 24.24
N PRO A 185 13.86 12.42 24.45
CA PRO A 185 12.86 12.75 25.47
C PRO A 185 11.45 12.25 25.15
N ARG A 186 11.24 11.75 23.92
CA ARG A 186 9.96 11.22 23.43
C ARG A 186 10.04 9.74 23.06
N TYR A 187 11.16 9.09 23.39
CA TYR A 187 11.42 7.66 23.17
C TYR A 187 11.12 7.16 21.75
N THR A 188 11.30 8.02 20.75
CA THR A 188 10.85 7.73 19.39
C THR A 188 11.83 6.84 18.62
N ILE A 189 13.12 6.91 18.93
CA ILE A 189 14.17 6.15 18.23
C ILE A 189 14.34 4.80 18.93
N MET A 190 13.75 3.74 18.37
CA MET A 190 13.66 2.44 19.03
C MET A 190 14.63 1.41 18.42
N PRO A 191 15.56 0.86 19.22
CA PRO A 191 16.33 -0.32 18.85
C PRO A 191 15.53 -1.60 19.12
N ARG A 192 16.02 -2.73 18.62
CA ARG A 192 15.43 -4.05 18.91
C ARG A 192 16.16 -4.71 20.07
N ASN A 193 15.40 -5.22 21.04
CA ASN A 193 15.85 -6.15 22.10
C ASN A 193 17.26 -5.86 22.62
N VAL A 194 17.40 -4.77 23.39
CA VAL A 194 18.70 -4.35 23.91
C VAL A 194 18.87 -4.87 25.34
N ASN A 195 19.75 -5.85 25.51
CA ASN A 195 20.12 -6.39 26.82
C ASN A 195 21.65 -6.47 27.00
N TYR A 196 22.37 -5.52 26.41
CA TYR A 196 23.84 -5.51 26.32
C TYR A 196 24.38 -4.10 26.62
N CYS A 197 25.67 -3.97 26.91
CA CYS A 197 26.35 -2.67 26.84
C CYS A 197 26.51 -2.27 25.37
N THR A 198 26.11 -1.05 24.99
CA THR A 198 26.15 -0.61 23.58
C THR A 198 27.31 0.34 23.29
N TYR A 199 28.28 0.46 24.20
CA TYR A 199 29.36 1.44 24.10
C TYR A 199 28.85 2.87 23.94
N CYS A 200 27.76 3.21 24.65
CA CYS A 200 27.16 4.54 24.61
C CYS A 200 27.98 5.59 25.37
N ASN A 201 28.95 5.17 26.19
CA ASN A 201 29.84 6.01 26.99
C ASN A 201 29.17 6.99 27.96
N LEU A 202 27.85 6.89 28.20
CA LEU A 202 27.14 7.68 29.21
C LEU A 202 27.75 7.51 30.62
N CYS A 203 28.22 6.31 30.95
CA CYS A 203 28.90 6.03 32.20
C CYS A 203 30.21 6.80 32.37
N LYS A 204 30.98 6.96 31.28
CA LYS A 204 32.22 7.73 31.25
C LYS A 204 31.93 9.21 31.46
N GLU A 205 30.92 9.75 30.78
CA GLU A 205 30.55 11.17 30.84
C GLU A 205 30.12 11.63 32.23
N VAL A 206 29.48 10.76 33.01
CA VAL A 206 29.06 11.10 34.39
C VAL A 206 30.12 10.76 35.44
N CYS A 207 31.27 10.20 35.05
CA CYS A 207 32.30 9.75 35.98
C CYS A 207 33.20 10.92 36.42
N PRO A 208 33.19 11.33 37.71
CA PRO A 208 33.99 12.46 38.18
C PRO A 208 35.50 12.18 38.26
N LYS A 209 35.92 10.92 38.11
CA LYS A 209 37.33 10.49 38.18
C LYS A 209 37.86 10.00 36.83
N ASP A 210 37.06 10.10 35.77
CA ASP A 210 37.36 9.60 34.42
C ASP A 210 37.96 8.18 34.43
N CYS A 211 37.43 7.33 35.31
CA CYS A 211 37.95 5.99 35.56
C CYS A 211 37.23 4.89 34.77
N ILE A 212 36.47 5.24 33.72
CA ILE A 212 35.62 4.30 32.98
C ILE A 212 35.93 4.38 31.48
N GLU A 213 36.21 3.24 30.87
CA GLU A 213 36.42 3.13 29.42
C GLU A 213 35.59 1.96 28.88
N ASN A 214 34.71 2.21 27.90
CA ASN A 214 33.85 1.16 27.30
C ASN A 214 33.03 0.32 28.31
N GLY A 215 32.71 0.92 29.46
CA GLY A 215 32.01 0.27 30.57
C GLY A 215 32.91 -0.51 31.54
N GLU A 216 34.20 -0.63 31.26
CA GLU A 216 35.18 -1.17 32.20
C GLU A 216 35.59 -0.09 33.20
N VAL A 217 35.62 -0.42 34.50
CA VAL A 217 35.88 0.53 35.59
C VAL A 217 37.25 0.24 36.19
N ASN A 218 38.13 1.25 36.25
CA ASN A 218 39.36 1.17 37.03
C ASN A 218 39.02 1.30 38.52
N GLU A 219 39.23 0.23 39.27
CA GLU A 219 38.84 0.11 40.68
C GLU A 219 39.66 1.02 41.60
N GLU A 220 40.95 1.22 41.32
CA GLU A 220 41.86 2.03 42.14
C GLU A 220 41.46 3.52 42.14
N LYS A 221 40.91 3.99 41.01
CA LYS A 221 40.46 5.38 40.86
C LYS A 221 38.99 5.58 41.24
N CYS A 222 38.23 4.50 41.41
CA CYS A 222 36.78 4.57 41.61
C CYS A 222 36.43 5.03 43.03
N VAL A 223 35.63 6.08 43.13
CA VAL A 223 35.12 6.60 44.42
C VAL A 223 33.72 6.11 44.78
N LEU A 224 33.21 5.08 44.08
CA LEU A 224 31.90 4.46 44.32
C LEU A 224 30.71 5.43 44.42
N CYS A 225 30.72 6.53 43.66
CA CYS A 225 29.61 7.50 43.64
C CYS A 225 28.32 6.98 42.96
N LEU A 226 28.38 5.81 42.33
CA LEU A 226 27.28 5.08 41.67
C LEU A 226 26.58 5.79 40.49
N ARG A 227 27.06 6.96 40.04
CA ARG A 227 26.46 7.70 38.91
C ARG A 227 26.42 6.87 37.63
N CYS A 228 27.49 6.13 37.33
CA CYS A 228 27.58 5.27 36.14
C CYS A 228 26.57 4.11 36.16
N VAL A 229 26.24 3.58 37.33
CA VAL A 229 25.20 2.55 37.49
C VAL A 229 23.83 3.16 37.24
N ARG A 230 23.53 4.32 37.83
CA ARG A 230 22.23 5.00 37.68
C ARG A 230 21.92 5.45 36.25
N VAL A 231 22.93 5.93 35.51
CA VAL A 231 22.73 6.41 34.14
C VAL A 231 22.70 5.28 33.10
N CYS A 232 23.07 4.05 33.47
CA CYS A 232 23.22 2.95 32.51
C CYS A 232 21.85 2.48 31.98
N PRO A 233 21.49 2.75 30.71
CA PRO A 233 20.13 2.49 30.22
C PRO A 233 19.79 1.00 30.14
N THR A 234 20.82 0.16 30.08
CA THR A 234 20.68 -1.30 29.94
C THR A 234 21.04 -2.03 31.21
N ASN A 235 21.31 -1.34 32.33
CA ASN A 235 21.76 -1.95 33.59
C ASN A 235 22.95 -2.90 33.39
N ALA A 236 23.90 -2.52 32.53
CA ALA A 236 25.11 -3.29 32.23
C ALA A 236 26.16 -3.21 33.34
N LEU A 237 26.09 -2.21 34.22
CA LEU A 237 26.96 -2.03 35.38
C LEU A 237 26.18 -2.32 36.67
N LYS A 238 26.76 -3.11 37.58
CA LYS A 238 26.20 -3.42 38.90
C LYS A 238 27.26 -3.28 39.98
N VAL A 239 26.81 -3.19 41.24
CA VAL A 239 27.69 -3.20 42.41
C VAL A 239 27.77 -4.62 42.96
N GLU A 240 28.99 -5.15 43.07
CA GLU A 240 29.30 -6.47 43.65
C GLU A 240 30.53 -6.31 44.55
N ASN A 241 30.46 -6.77 45.80
CA ASN A 241 31.57 -6.68 46.77
C ASN A 241 32.23 -5.29 46.85
N PHE A 242 31.40 -4.24 46.97
CA PHE A 242 31.83 -2.84 46.98
C PHE A 242 32.63 -2.40 45.74
N LYS A 243 32.44 -3.09 44.61
CA LYS A 243 33.09 -2.75 43.32
C LYS A 243 32.03 -2.63 42.23
N ILE A 244 32.29 -1.78 41.25
CA ILE A 244 31.41 -1.66 40.08
C ILE A 244 31.91 -2.64 39.03
N LYS A 245 31.08 -3.62 38.68
CA LYS A 245 31.36 -4.64 37.68
C LYS A 245 30.42 -4.51 36.49
N LYS A 246 30.96 -4.80 35.31
CA LYS A 246 30.18 -4.92 34.09
C LYS A 246 29.67 -6.36 33.98
N VAL A 247 28.36 -6.51 34.03
CA VAL A 247 27.67 -7.82 34.12
C VAL A 247 26.95 -8.21 32.83
N LYS A 248 27.04 -7.39 31.79
CA LYS A 248 26.46 -7.66 30.47
C LYS A 248 27.53 -7.57 29.40
N GLU A 249 27.48 -8.50 28.46
CA GLU A 249 28.27 -8.45 27.24
C GLU A 249 28.02 -7.16 26.46
N SER A 250 28.93 -6.87 25.52
CA SER A 250 28.86 -5.64 24.75
C SER A 250 28.54 -5.92 23.29
N LYS A 251 27.60 -5.16 22.73
CA LYS A 251 27.13 -5.33 21.35
C LYS A 251 26.68 -3.99 20.77
N LYS A 252 27.19 -3.65 19.59
CA LYS A 252 26.71 -2.50 18.81
C LYS A 252 25.40 -2.88 18.10
N ILE A 253 24.40 -2.02 18.22
CA ILE A 253 23.06 -2.25 17.65
C ILE A 253 22.60 -0.94 17.01
N LYS A 254 22.17 -0.97 15.76
CA LYS A 254 21.63 0.21 15.07
C LYS A 254 20.13 0.34 15.36
N PRO A 255 19.60 1.55 15.58
CA PRO A 255 18.16 1.74 15.66
C PRO A 255 17.54 1.57 14.28
N VAL A 256 16.40 0.89 14.21
CA VAL A 256 15.75 0.54 12.92
C VAL A 256 14.30 1.02 12.85
N ARG A 257 13.83 1.79 13.84
CA ARG A 257 12.49 2.37 13.90
C ARG A 257 12.56 3.76 14.54
N TYR A 258 11.92 4.74 13.93
CA TYR A 258 11.72 6.05 14.53
C TYR A 258 10.48 6.77 13.96
N CYS A 259 9.93 7.75 14.68
CA CYS A 259 8.83 8.57 14.14
C CYS A 259 9.33 9.40 12.98
N ILE A 260 8.63 9.27 11.87
CA ILE A 260 8.92 9.98 10.62
C ILE A 260 8.00 11.20 10.42
N ASN A 261 7.24 11.61 11.43
CA ASN A 261 6.33 12.77 11.35
C ASN A 261 5.34 12.72 10.16
N CYS A 262 4.81 11.53 9.86
CA CYS A 262 3.84 11.35 8.77
C CYS A 262 2.40 11.75 9.09
N SER A 263 2.12 12.18 10.34
CA SER A 263 0.82 12.66 10.84
C SER A 263 -0.35 11.69 10.94
N LEU A 264 -0.22 10.42 10.54
CA LEU A 264 -1.30 9.42 10.67
C LEU A 264 -1.93 9.38 12.07
N CYS A 265 -1.10 9.45 13.11
CA CYS A 265 -1.58 9.44 14.48
C CYS A 265 -2.42 10.67 14.85
N ALA A 266 -2.17 11.83 14.25
CA ALA A 266 -2.98 13.03 14.43
C ALA A 266 -4.31 12.90 13.66
N GLU A 267 -4.29 12.37 12.43
CA GLU A 267 -5.51 12.20 11.62
C GLU A 267 -6.55 11.27 12.26
N VAL A 268 -6.11 10.22 12.98
CA VAL A 268 -7.04 9.32 13.68
C VAL A 268 -7.42 9.78 15.09
N CYS A 269 -6.82 10.88 15.58
CA CYS A 269 -7.02 11.34 16.95
C CYS A 269 -8.35 12.07 17.12
N LYS A 270 -9.38 11.32 17.55
CA LYS A 270 -10.72 11.87 17.78
C LYS A 270 -10.80 12.84 18.98
N SER A 271 -9.91 12.70 19.96
CA SER A 271 -9.92 13.55 21.14
C SER A 271 -9.25 14.91 20.92
N GLY A 272 -8.61 15.11 19.76
CA GLY A 272 -7.84 16.32 19.48
C GLY A 272 -6.52 16.44 20.24
N ALA A 273 -6.14 15.41 21.00
CA ALA A 273 -4.86 15.36 21.74
C ALA A 273 -3.63 15.36 20.84
N LEU A 274 -3.75 14.95 19.57
CA LEU A 274 -2.68 14.98 18.59
C LEU A 274 -3.09 15.88 17.43
N LYS A 275 -2.24 16.83 17.09
CA LYS A 275 -2.42 17.73 15.94
C LYS A 275 -1.12 17.86 15.18
N LEU A 276 -1.23 17.93 13.86
CA LEU A 276 -0.10 18.27 13.00
C LEU A 276 -0.27 19.70 12.53
N GLU A 277 0.65 20.57 12.96
CA GLU A 277 0.86 21.89 12.37
C GLU A 277 2.19 21.83 11.59
N ASP A 278 3.19 22.63 11.94
CA ASP A 278 4.57 22.46 11.45
C ASP A 278 5.28 21.27 12.10
N LEU A 279 4.83 20.91 13.32
CA LEU A 279 5.32 19.80 14.12
C LEU A 279 4.15 18.99 14.66
N LEU A 280 4.42 17.74 15.05
CA LEU A 280 3.42 16.89 15.69
C LEU A 280 3.31 17.28 17.17
N LEU A 281 2.18 17.89 17.53
CA LEU A 281 1.88 18.34 18.89
C LEU A 281 1.08 17.26 19.64
N TYR A 282 1.35 17.11 20.94
CA TYR A 282 0.64 16.19 21.82
C TYR A 282 0.24 16.86 23.13
N SER A 283 -1.06 16.84 23.44
CA SER A 283 -1.65 17.33 24.68
C SER A 283 -2.13 16.14 25.53
N PRO A 284 -1.43 15.78 26.61
CA PRO A 284 -1.80 14.65 27.47
C PRO A 284 -3.20 14.80 28.08
N ASP A 285 -3.59 16.02 28.46
CA ASP A 285 -4.87 16.29 29.13
C ASP A 285 -6.10 16.00 28.26
N LEU A 286 -5.94 16.09 26.94
CA LEU A 286 -7.00 15.76 25.97
C LEU A 286 -6.99 14.27 25.59
N CYS A 287 -6.03 13.47 26.07
CA CYS A 287 -5.82 12.13 25.56
C CYS A 287 -6.75 11.10 26.22
N TRP A 288 -7.64 10.50 25.43
CA TRP A 288 -8.51 9.41 25.91
C TRP A 288 -7.80 8.05 26.04
N LYS A 289 -6.52 7.97 25.69
CA LYS A 289 -5.72 6.73 25.76
C LYS A 289 -6.35 5.53 25.01
N CYS A 290 -7.10 5.80 23.93
CA CYS A 290 -7.85 4.79 23.18
C CYS A 290 -7.01 3.87 22.28
N GLY A 291 -5.69 4.06 22.18
CA GLY A 291 -4.80 3.20 21.38
C GLY A 291 -4.82 3.43 19.86
N ALA A 292 -5.77 4.17 19.29
CA ALA A 292 -5.88 4.33 17.82
C ALA A 292 -4.59 4.85 17.14
N CYS A 293 -3.87 5.76 17.81
CA CYS A 293 -2.60 6.29 17.31
C CYS A 293 -1.45 5.27 17.32
N ILE A 294 -1.52 4.27 18.20
CA ILE A 294 -0.57 3.16 18.28
C ILE A 294 -0.82 2.21 17.12
N GLU A 295 -2.08 1.79 16.93
CA GLU A 295 -2.47 0.85 15.88
C GLU A 295 -2.17 1.36 14.46
N ILE A 296 -2.40 2.64 14.19
CA ILE A 296 -2.17 3.21 12.86
C ILE A 296 -0.68 3.47 12.56
N CYS A 297 0.21 3.44 13.56
CA CYS A 297 1.60 3.86 13.43
C CYS A 297 2.41 2.85 12.58
N PRO A 298 2.81 3.17 11.34
CA PRO A 298 3.50 2.20 10.48
C PRO A 298 4.84 1.74 11.05
N ASN A 299 5.53 2.66 11.73
CA ASN A 299 6.84 2.43 12.33
C ASN A 299 6.78 1.81 13.73
N GLU A 300 5.59 1.61 14.30
CA GLU A 300 5.39 0.99 15.62
C GLU A 300 6.19 1.66 16.74
N VAL A 301 6.30 2.98 16.70
CA VAL A 301 7.08 3.74 17.70
C VAL A 301 6.22 4.34 18.79
N ARG A 302 4.90 4.29 18.65
CA ARG A 302 3.95 4.81 19.63
C ARG A 302 3.58 3.74 20.64
N PHE A 303 3.53 4.11 21.91
CA PHE A 303 3.19 3.24 23.02
C PHE A 303 2.62 4.05 24.19
N ILE A 304 2.00 3.36 25.15
CA ILE A 304 1.56 3.95 26.42
C ILE A 304 2.57 3.59 27.50
N GLU A 305 3.07 4.60 28.21
CA GLU A 305 3.93 4.45 29.38
C GLU A 305 3.59 5.55 30.39
N ASN A 306 3.59 5.23 31.69
CA ASN A 306 3.30 6.18 32.77
C ASN A 306 2.02 7.01 32.54
N ASP A 307 0.95 6.35 32.11
CA ASP A 307 -0.36 6.94 31.80
C ASP A 307 -0.37 8.02 30.69
N ARG A 308 0.66 8.03 29.82
CA ARG A 308 0.78 8.94 28.67
C ARG A 308 1.13 8.19 27.41
N VAL A 309 0.84 8.78 26.26
CA VAL A 309 1.19 8.19 24.96
C VAL A 309 2.44 8.86 24.39
N ASP A 310 3.51 8.08 24.24
CA ASP A 310 4.81 8.52 23.73
C ASP A 310 5.09 8.05 22.30
N GLY A 311 6.30 8.30 21.81
CA GLY A 311 6.73 7.86 20.48
C GLY A 311 6.60 8.89 19.36
N ALA A 312 6.25 10.14 19.68
CA ALA A 312 6.12 11.24 18.71
C ALA A 312 7.37 12.12 18.69
N CYS A 313 8.03 12.24 17.53
CA CYS A 313 9.21 13.09 17.39
C CYS A 313 8.82 14.58 17.33
N SER A 314 9.41 15.39 18.20
CA SER A 314 9.23 16.86 18.22
C SER A 314 10.31 17.62 17.43
N LEU A 315 11.23 16.92 16.76
CA LEU A 315 12.40 17.52 16.09
C LEU A 315 13.28 18.39 17.00
N CYS A 316 13.42 18.05 18.29
CA CYS A 316 14.23 18.79 19.27
C CYS A 316 15.75 18.68 19.11
N GLU A 317 16.24 17.97 18.09
CA GLU A 317 17.68 17.85 17.75
C GLU A 317 18.62 17.23 18.80
N VAL A 318 18.13 16.82 19.97
CA VAL A 318 18.94 16.15 21.02
C VAL A 318 19.74 14.96 20.46
N CYS A 319 19.13 14.17 19.58
CA CYS A 319 19.80 13.04 18.94
C CYS A 319 20.90 13.46 17.95
N ILE A 320 20.75 14.60 17.28
CA ILE A 320 21.72 15.16 16.33
C ILE A 320 22.94 15.64 17.11
N ASN A 321 22.71 16.47 18.13
CA ASN A 321 23.77 17.10 18.92
C ASN A 321 24.58 16.09 19.75
N ASN A 322 24.01 14.92 20.05
CA ASN A 322 24.68 13.86 20.81
C ASN A 322 25.17 12.70 19.92
N CYS A 323 25.12 12.82 18.60
CA CYS A 323 25.64 11.78 17.70
C CYS A 323 27.16 11.92 17.53
N PRO A 324 27.98 10.97 18.02
CA PRO A 324 29.44 11.10 18.01
C PRO A 324 30.06 11.07 16.60
N VAL A 325 29.28 10.62 15.61
CA VAL A 325 29.73 10.42 14.22
C VAL A 325 28.90 11.24 13.22
N GLY A 326 28.05 12.15 13.70
CA GLY A 326 27.23 13.01 12.83
C GLY A 326 26.30 12.24 11.87
N ALA A 327 25.83 11.05 12.25
CA ALA A 327 25.00 10.19 11.39
C ALA A 327 23.52 10.62 11.30
N ILE A 328 23.10 11.65 12.05
CA ILE A 328 21.68 12.05 12.15
C ILE A 328 21.54 13.49 11.66
N LYS A 329 20.56 13.72 10.78
CA LYS A 329 20.19 15.06 10.27
C LYS A 329 18.68 15.17 10.08
N ILE A 330 18.16 16.39 9.98
CA ILE A 330 16.80 16.62 9.49
C ILE A 330 16.85 16.64 7.95
N GLU A 331 15.96 15.88 7.31
CA GLU A 331 15.84 15.81 5.84
C GLU A 331 14.38 16.01 5.42
N GLU A 332 14.20 16.68 4.29
CA GLU A 332 12.92 16.81 3.60
C GLU A 332 12.85 15.75 2.50
N ILE A 333 11.78 14.97 2.48
CA ILE A 333 11.63 13.85 1.56
C ILE A 333 10.43 14.12 0.66
N SER A 334 10.60 13.83 -0.64
CA SER A 334 9.52 13.88 -1.62
C SER A 334 9.82 12.93 -2.77
N PHE A 335 8.84 12.12 -3.17
CA PHE A 335 8.87 11.37 -4.41
C PHE A 335 7.44 11.18 -4.94
N LYS A 336 7.30 11.20 -6.28
CA LYS A 336 6.01 11.11 -6.97
C LYS A 336 5.81 9.79 -7.70
N LYS A 337 6.89 9.16 -8.15
CA LYS A 337 6.86 7.94 -8.94
C LYS A 337 8.07 7.04 -8.66
N ILE A 338 7.87 5.74 -8.79
CA ILE A 338 8.93 4.72 -8.73
C ILE A 338 8.85 3.89 -10.00
N LYS A 339 9.97 3.78 -10.71
CA LYS A 339 10.16 2.91 -11.87
C LYS A 339 11.41 2.09 -11.63
N ASP A 340 11.22 0.80 -11.37
CA ASP A 340 12.28 -0.13 -11.03
C ASP A 340 11.96 -1.48 -11.68
N GLU A 341 12.96 -2.09 -12.32
CA GLU A 341 12.81 -3.37 -13.01
C GLU A 341 12.47 -4.52 -12.08
N ASN A 342 12.97 -4.48 -10.83
CA ASN A 342 12.69 -5.46 -9.77
C ASN A 342 11.27 -5.33 -9.21
N CYS A 343 10.52 -4.30 -9.62
CA CYS A 343 9.11 -4.18 -9.31
C CYS A 343 8.28 -5.29 -9.98
N ILE A 344 7.81 -6.24 -9.19
CA ILE A 344 6.91 -7.31 -9.66
C ILE A 344 5.42 -6.89 -9.75
N LEU A 345 5.10 -5.61 -9.55
CA LEU A 345 3.74 -5.05 -9.62
C LEU A 345 2.70 -5.83 -8.77
N CYS A 346 3.16 -6.34 -7.62
CA CYS A 346 2.42 -7.27 -6.77
C CYS A 346 1.19 -6.66 -6.10
N GLY A 347 1.10 -5.34 -5.98
CA GLY A 347 -0.03 -4.63 -5.38
C GLY A 347 -0.02 -4.51 -3.86
N THR A 348 1.04 -4.97 -3.17
CA THR A 348 1.14 -4.83 -1.71
C THR A 348 1.11 -3.38 -1.25
N CYS A 349 1.89 -2.51 -1.90
CA CYS A 349 1.93 -1.08 -1.59
C CYS A 349 0.55 -0.42 -1.68
N PHE A 350 -0.21 -0.75 -2.73
CA PHE A 350 -1.59 -0.28 -2.92
C PHE A 350 -2.50 -0.73 -1.77
N ASN A 351 -2.46 -2.02 -1.42
CA ASN A 351 -3.35 -2.60 -0.42
C ASN A 351 -3.08 -2.11 1.01
N VAL A 352 -1.82 -1.83 1.35
CA VAL A 352 -1.43 -1.39 2.70
C VAL A 352 -1.48 0.14 2.85
N CYS A 353 -1.82 0.90 1.81
CA CYS A 353 -1.83 2.35 1.88
C CYS A 353 -3.03 2.86 2.69
N PRO A 354 -2.83 3.50 3.86
CA PRO A 354 -3.95 3.97 4.69
C PRO A 354 -4.69 5.18 4.07
N LYS A 355 -4.12 5.79 3.02
CA LYS A 355 -4.67 6.98 2.33
C LYS A 355 -5.18 6.67 0.93
N GLU A 356 -5.16 5.40 0.53
CA GLU A 356 -5.52 4.96 -0.82
C GLU A 356 -4.78 5.75 -1.93
N ALA A 357 -3.54 6.15 -1.63
CA ALA A 357 -2.84 7.18 -2.38
C ALA A 357 -1.96 6.65 -3.52
N ILE A 358 -2.00 5.35 -3.80
CA ILE A 358 -1.08 4.68 -4.72
C ILE A 358 -1.84 4.21 -5.96
N ILE A 359 -1.22 4.36 -7.13
CA ILE A 359 -1.69 3.82 -8.40
C ILE A 359 -0.55 2.96 -8.96
N ILE A 360 -0.87 1.78 -9.48
CA ILE A 360 0.11 0.90 -10.13
C ILE A 360 -0.17 0.93 -11.62
N ASP A 361 0.70 1.59 -12.37
CA ASP A 361 0.66 1.63 -13.82
C ASP A 361 1.38 0.40 -14.38
N ARG A 362 0.59 -0.57 -14.84
CA ARG A 362 1.11 -1.82 -15.39
C ARG A 362 1.69 -1.66 -16.79
N SER A 363 1.23 -0.67 -17.56
CA SER A 363 1.70 -0.43 -18.92
C SER A 363 3.13 0.10 -18.89
N ASN A 364 3.39 1.08 -18.02
CA ASN A 364 4.71 1.69 -17.90
C ASN A 364 5.61 1.03 -16.84
N ARG A 365 5.09 0.04 -16.10
CA ARG A 365 5.72 -0.59 -14.93
C ARG A 365 6.13 0.43 -13.86
N GLU A 366 5.24 1.36 -13.55
CA GLU A 366 5.48 2.44 -12.59
C GLU A 366 4.52 2.38 -11.41
N ILE A 367 5.00 2.80 -10.23
CA ILE A 367 4.17 3.08 -9.05
C ILE A 367 4.05 4.58 -8.94
N ILE A 368 2.82 5.10 -8.99
CA ILE A 368 2.51 6.53 -8.95
C ILE A 368 1.86 6.85 -7.60
N PHE A 369 2.31 7.93 -6.96
CA PHE A 369 1.78 8.41 -5.69
C PHE A 369 0.96 9.67 -5.94
N THR A 370 -0.31 9.65 -5.51
CA THR A 370 -1.23 10.79 -5.57
C THR A 370 -0.98 11.76 -4.41
N ASP A 371 -1.66 12.90 -4.44
CA ASP A 371 -1.51 13.95 -3.43
C ASP A 371 -2.08 13.58 -2.05
N ASN A 372 -2.86 12.51 -1.98
CA ASN A 372 -3.27 11.89 -0.71
C ASN A 372 -2.08 11.22 0.01
N CYS A 373 -0.94 11.05 -0.66
CA CYS A 373 0.23 10.42 -0.07
C CYS A 373 0.86 11.35 0.98
N ILE A 374 0.90 10.88 2.21
CA ILE A 374 1.51 11.57 3.36
C ILE A 374 2.92 11.06 3.68
N LEU A 375 3.52 10.29 2.76
CA LEU A 375 4.88 9.74 2.90
C LEU A 375 5.07 8.95 4.21
N CYS A 376 4.06 8.18 4.62
CA CYS A 376 4.08 7.39 5.85
C CYS A 376 4.93 6.11 5.79
N GLU A 377 5.50 5.80 4.63
CA GLU A 377 6.37 4.64 4.39
C GLU A 377 5.76 3.27 4.65
N ASN A 378 4.46 3.17 4.98
CA ASN A 378 3.82 1.86 5.17
C ASN A 378 3.94 0.98 3.91
N CYS A 379 3.82 1.59 2.74
CA CYS A 379 4.03 0.89 1.47
C CYS A 379 5.46 0.38 1.28
N SER A 380 6.48 1.07 1.78
CA SER A 380 7.87 0.62 1.70
C SER A 380 8.18 -0.42 2.78
N ILE A 381 7.66 -0.28 4.00
CA ILE A 381 7.79 -1.27 5.09
C ILE A 381 7.31 -2.66 4.64
N HIS A 382 6.25 -2.71 3.82
CA HIS A 382 5.65 -3.94 3.31
C HIS A 382 6.08 -4.34 1.89
N CYS A 383 6.99 -3.60 1.25
CA CYS A 383 7.41 -3.90 -0.11
C CYS A 383 8.35 -5.12 -0.12
N PRO A 384 8.01 -6.24 -0.77
CA PRO A 384 8.81 -7.48 -0.72
C PRO A 384 10.09 -7.42 -1.56
N ARG A 385 10.26 -6.38 -2.38
CA ARG A 385 11.43 -6.17 -3.26
C ARG A 385 12.20 -4.91 -2.91
N ASP A 386 11.84 -4.24 -1.83
CA ASP A 386 12.52 -3.05 -1.30
C ASP A 386 12.72 -1.86 -2.28
N ILE A 387 11.96 -1.82 -3.38
CA ILE A 387 12.07 -0.77 -4.41
C ILE A 387 11.48 0.60 -4.00
N ILE A 388 10.64 0.66 -2.96
CA ILE A 388 10.05 1.92 -2.49
C ILE A 388 10.96 2.44 -1.36
N PRO A 389 11.40 3.71 -1.42
CA PRO A 389 12.28 4.29 -0.41
C PRO A 389 11.74 4.11 1.01
N ASN A 390 12.63 3.72 1.92
CA ASN A 390 12.36 3.55 3.34
C ASN A 390 13.48 4.24 4.12
N THR A 391 13.13 5.21 4.94
CA THR A 391 14.11 6.03 5.65
C THR A 391 14.51 5.45 7.00
N THR A 392 13.67 4.59 7.60
CA THR A 392 13.94 3.99 8.91
C THR A 392 14.69 2.67 8.83
N GLY A 393 14.62 1.99 7.68
CA GLY A 393 15.05 0.61 7.53
C GLY A 393 14.07 -0.40 8.13
N TYR A 394 12.93 0.05 8.68
CA TYR A 394 11.95 -0.85 9.27
C TYR A 394 11.25 -1.68 8.19
N LYS A 395 11.26 -3.00 8.32
CA LYS A 395 10.63 -3.91 7.36
C LYS A 395 9.75 -4.92 8.05
N LYS A 396 8.68 -5.29 7.35
CA LYS A 396 7.77 -6.36 7.72
C LYS A 396 7.74 -7.42 6.62
N VAL A 397 7.83 -8.67 7.03
CA VAL A 397 7.67 -9.83 6.15
C VAL A 397 6.38 -10.57 6.47
N VAL A 398 5.91 -11.35 5.49
CA VAL A 398 4.71 -12.16 5.66
C VAL A 398 5.01 -13.30 6.61
N ASP A 399 4.17 -13.43 7.64
CA ASP A 399 4.20 -14.57 8.55
C ASP A 399 3.44 -15.74 7.92
N ARG A 400 4.19 -16.65 7.28
CA ARG A 400 3.64 -17.72 6.44
C ARG A 400 2.73 -18.68 7.21
N GLU A 401 3.05 -18.97 8.47
CA GLU A 401 2.29 -19.89 9.33
C GLU A 401 0.89 -19.37 9.66
N ASN A 402 0.74 -18.05 9.72
CA ASN A 402 -0.51 -17.37 10.09
C ASN A 402 -1.16 -16.63 8.91
N SER A 403 -0.76 -16.96 7.68
CA SER A 403 -1.29 -16.37 6.45
C SER A 403 -1.96 -17.43 5.60
N PHE A 404 -2.97 -17.05 4.82
CA PHE A 404 -3.63 -17.99 3.90
C PHE A 404 -3.91 -17.36 2.56
N ILE A 405 -3.94 -18.20 1.54
CA ILE A 405 -4.40 -17.86 0.20
C ILE A 405 -5.29 -19.01 -0.29
N ARG A 406 -6.47 -18.68 -0.81
CA ARG A 406 -7.40 -19.68 -1.35
C ARG A 406 -8.14 -19.14 -2.56
N VAL A 407 -8.62 -20.03 -3.41
CA VAL A 407 -9.42 -19.67 -4.59
C VAL A 407 -10.83 -20.21 -4.43
N ASP A 408 -11.82 -19.35 -4.63
CA ASP A 408 -13.23 -19.69 -4.71
C ASP A 408 -13.52 -20.23 -6.12
N MET A 409 -13.59 -21.54 -6.25
CA MET A 409 -13.76 -22.16 -7.56
C MET A 409 -15.15 -21.89 -8.18
N ASP A 410 -16.15 -21.53 -7.37
CA ASP A 410 -17.47 -21.10 -7.86
C ASP A 410 -17.46 -19.71 -8.51
N VAL A 411 -16.46 -18.88 -8.15
CA VAL A 411 -16.27 -17.51 -8.69
C VAL A 411 -15.16 -17.50 -9.76
N CYS A 412 -14.31 -18.52 -9.77
CA CYS A 412 -13.21 -18.65 -10.72
C CYS A 412 -13.75 -18.96 -12.12
N ILE A 413 -13.31 -18.18 -13.11
CA ILE A 413 -13.63 -18.41 -14.52
C ILE A 413 -12.50 -19.11 -15.29
N LYS A 414 -11.51 -19.66 -14.57
CA LYS A 414 -10.33 -20.37 -15.12
C LYS A 414 -9.59 -19.64 -16.26
N CYS A 415 -9.54 -18.32 -16.23
CA CYS A 415 -8.90 -17.50 -17.28
C CYS A 415 -7.36 -17.59 -17.36
N GLY A 416 -6.69 -18.30 -16.45
CA GLY A 416 -5.23 -18.49 -16.46
C GLY A 416 -4.35 -17.28 -16.11
N LEU A 417 -4.94 -16.09 -15.89
CA LEU A 417 -4.18 -14.87 -15.56
C LEU A 417 -3.31 -15.01 -14.29
N CYS A 418 -3.78 -15.77 -13.31
CA CYS A 418 -3.04 -16.03 -12.08
C CYS A 418 -1.76 -16.84 -12.31
N ASN A 419 -1.76 -17.78 -13.25
CA ASN A 419 -0.57 -18.56 -13.63
C ASN A 419 0.47 -17.62 -14.25
N LYS A 420 0.06 -16.82 -15.25
CA LYS A 420 0.93 -15.90 -15.99
C LYS A 420 1.63 -14.87 -15.11
N VAL A 421 1.00 -14.45 -14.01
CA VAL A 421 1.55 -13.41 -13.11
C VAL A 421 2.33 -13.99 -11.93
N CYS A 422 2.34 -15.31 -11.74
CA CYS A 422 2.95 -15.92 -10.56
C CYS A 422 4.48 -15.99 -10.72
N PRO A 423 5.26 -15.28 -9.87
CA PRO A 423 6.72 -15.26 -10.01
C PRO A 423 7.38 -16.60 -9.66
N ASN A 424 6.71 -17.44 -8.89
CA ASN A 424 7.22 -18.75 -8.45
C ASN A 424 6.56 -19.91 -9.21
N GLU A 425 5.76 -19.61 -10.25
CA GLU A 425 5.04 -20.61 -11.06
C GLU A 425 4.24 -21.63 -10.23
N CYS A 426 3.75 -21.22 -9.05
CA CYS A 426 3.11 -22.11 -8.09
C CYS A 426 1.59 -22.24 -8.25
N ILE A 427 1.04 -21.82 -9.40
CA ILE A 427 -0.40 -21.77 -9.63
C ILE A 427 -0.76 -22.50 -10.92
N ASP A 428 -1.70 -23.43 -10.81
CA ASP A 428 -2.28 -24.16 -11.93
C ASP A 428 -3.81 -23.93 -12.02
N TYR A 429 -4.23 -22.99 -12.87
CA TYR A 429 -5.65 -22.69 -13.17
C TYR A 429 -6.52 -22.44 -11.93
N GLY A 430 -5.93 -21.80 -10.91
CA GLY A 430 -6.59 -21.48 -9.65
C GLY A 430 -6.21 -22.40 -8.49
N VAL A 431 -5.54 -23.53 -8.75
CA VAL A 431 -4.95 -24.39 -7.71
C VAL A 431 -3.58 -23.82 -7.33
N ILE A 432 -3.35 -23.53 -6.04
CA ILE A 432 -2.13 -22.87 -5.56
C ILE A 432 -1.32 -23.84 -4.70
N ASP A 433 -0.05 -24.08 -5.05
CA ASP A 433 0.92 -24.74 -4.19
C ASP A 433 1.41 -23.77 -3.10
N ILE A 434 0.88 -23.96 -1.90
CA ILE A 434 1.18 -23.10 -0.72
C ILE A 434 2.63 -23.24 -0.28
N LYS A 435 3.29 -24.38 -0.49
CA LYS A 435 4.70 -24.57 -0.11
C LYS A 435 5.60 -23.64 -0.93
N LYS A 436 5.30 -23.49 -2.22
CA LYS A 436 6.03 -22.59 -3.14
C LYS A 436 5.53 -21.14 -3.12
N CYS A 437 4.34 -20.87 -2.57
CA CYS A 437 3.75 -19.54 -2.54
C CYS A 437 4.45 -18.61 -1.53
N GLU A 438 5.01 -17.49 -1.99
CA GLU A 438 5.57 -16.44 -1.11
C GLU A 438 4.52 -15.42 -0.62
N PHE A 439 3.22 -15.68 -0.86
CA PHE A 439 2.12 -14.78 -0.52
C PHE A 439 2.22 -13.37 -1.12
N CYS A 440 2.99 -13.16 -2.20
CA CYS A 440 3.19 -11.84 -2.83
C CYS A 440 1.91 -11.19 -3.37
N GLY A 441 0.84 -11.98 -3.56
CA GLY A 441 -0.49 -11.50 -3.91
C GLY A 441 -0.65 -10.98 -5.34
N ALA A 442 0.33 -11.25 -6.21
CA ALA A 442 0.23 -10.91 -7.63
C ALA A 442 -1.02 -11.55 -8.27
N CYS A 443 -1.30 -12.82 -7.97
CA CYS A 443 -2.48 -13.55 -8.44
C CYS A 443 -3.80 -12.96 -7.88
N TYR A 444 -3.86 -12.67 -6.57
CA TYR A 444 -4.98 -11.97 -5.93
C TYR A 444 -5.30 -10.68 -6.69
N ASN A 445 -4.25 -9.97 -7.05
CA ASN A 445 -4.32 -8.71 -7.72
C ASN A 445 -4.73 -8.84 -9.20
N ILE A 446 -4.23 -9.79 -9.96
CA ILE A 446 -4.64 -9.90 -11.38
C ILE A 446 -6.07 -10.46 -11.53
N CYS A 447 -6.62 -11.11 -10.51
CA CYS A 447 -7.90 -11.81 -10.59
C CYS A 447 -9.08 -10.85 -10.90
N PRO A 448 -9.71 -10.95 -12.09
CA PRO A 448 -10.75 -10.00 -12.51
C PRO A 448 -12.08 -10.20 -11.77
N THR A 449 -12.34 -11.41 -11.26
CA THR A 449 -13.55 -11.77 -10.51
C THR A 449 -13.36 -11.71 -9.00
N LYS A 450 -12.14 -11.43 -8.52
CA LYS A 450 -11.74 -11.57 -7.12
C LYS A 450 -12.06 -12.94 -6.51
N ALA A 451 -11.98 -14.00 -7.32
CA ALA A 451 -12.10 -15.39 -6.85
C ALA A 451 -10.99 -15.77 -5.86
N ILE A 452 -9.84 -15.10 -5.90
CA ILE A 452 -8.72 -15.37 -5.00
C ILE A 452 -8.90 -14.54 -3.73
N TYR A 453 -8.88 -15.21 -2.58
CA TYR A 453 -8.82 -14.58 -1.26
C TYR A 453 -7.40 -14.70 -0.71
N LEU A 454 -6.88 -13.60 -0.19
CA LEU A 454 -5.55 -13.52 0.41
C LEU A 454 -5.65 -12.81 1.74
N TYR A 455 -5.16 -13.46 2.79
CA TYR A 455 -4.95 -12.87 4.09
C TYR A 455 -3.47 -12.99 4.45
N ARG A 456 -2.89 -11.89 4.95
CA ARG A 456 -1.51 -11.84 5.39
C ARG A 456 -1.45 -11.37 6.83
N LYS A 457 -0.85 -12.19 7.69
CA LYS A 457 -0.28 -11.69 8.93
C LYS A 457 1.13 -11.20 8.63
N TRP A 458 1.48 -10.05 9.18
CA TRP A 458 2.81 -9.46 9.01
C TRP A 458 3.57 -9.54 10.32
N LYS A 459 4.87 -9.82 10.24
CA LYS A 459 5.79 -9.73 11.37
C LYS A 459 6.99 -8.86 11.01
N ALA A 460 7.59 -8.23 12.01
CA ALA A 460 8.84 -7.52 11.82
C ALA A 460 9.90 -8.48 11.26
N LEU A 461 10.60 -8.06 10.20
CA LEU A 461 11.72 -8.80 9.60
C LEU A 461 12.86 -8.92 10.59
#